data_AF-A0A419SLK1-F1
#
_entry.id   AF-A0A419SLK1-F1
#
_cell.length_a   1.000
_cell.length_b   1.000
_cell.length_c   1.000
_cell.angle_alpha   90.00
_cell.angle_beta   90.00
_cell.angle_gamma   90.00
#
_symmetry.space_group_name_H-M   'P 1'
#
loop_
_entity.id
_entity.type
_entity.pdbx_description
1 polymer ?
#
loop_
_entity_poly.entity_id
_entity_poly.type
_entity_poly.pdbx_seq_one_letter_code
_entity_poly.pdbx_strand_id
1 'polypeptide(L)'
;MGKNGIAVSKVSSITKNKKDAQHHYDLGNDFYSLWLDESMSYSCAYFKHPSDTLHQAQLKKIDHVLSKLQLQSGEKLLTSAAAWAG
;
A
#
# COMPACT_ATOMS: atom_id res chain seq x y z
N MET A 1 30.29 34.13 5.88
CA MET A 1 29.11 34.09 6.77
C MET A 1 27.99 33.38 6.02
N GLY A 2 27.50 32.22 6.47
CA GLY A 2 26.40 31.50 5.82
C GLY A 2 26.37 30.02 6.22
N LYS A 3 25.67 29.69 7.31
CA LYS A 3 25.46 28.30 7.74
C LYS A 3 24.20 27.78 7.04
N ASN A 4 24.35 26.94 6.03
CA ASN A 4 23.23 26.16 5.48
C ASN A 4 23.03 24.92 6.37
N GLY A 5 22.17 25.08 7.39
CA GLY A 5 21.73 23.96 8.22
C GLY A 5 20.77 23.08 7.44
N ILE A 6 21.18 21.86 7.11
CA ILE A 6 20.26 20.81 6.68
C ILE A 6 19.33 20.53 7.86
N ALA A 7 18.04 20.82 7.71
CA ALA A 7 17.03 20.48 8.71
C ALA A 7 16.91 18.96 8.78
N VAL A 8 17.50 18.36 9.82
CA VAL A 8 17.28 16.95 10.14
C VAL A 8 15.86 16.82 10.69
N SER A 9 14.99 16.16 9.92
CA SER A 9 13.60 15.90 10.32
C SER A 9 13.56 15.06 11.59
N LYS A 10 12.69 15.45 12.53
CA LYS A 10 12.50 14.78 13.82
C LYS A 10 11.88 13.41 13.59
N VAL A 11 12.58 12.34 13.98
CA VAL A 11 12.04 10.98 13.99
C VAL A 11 10.84 10.90 14.94
N SER A 12 9.68 10.50 14.43
CA SER A 12 8.45 10.33 15.20
C SER A 12 8.46 9.03 16.01
N SER A 13 7.82 9.02 17.18
CA SER A 13 7.72 7.81 18.00
C SER A 13 6.72 6.81 17.41
N ILE A 14 6.93 5.52 17.68
CA ILE A 14 6.04 4.44 17.23
C ILE A 14 4.59 4.70 17.66
N THR A 15 4.38 5.17 18.90
CA THR A 15 3.05 5.49 19.42
C THR A 15 2.35 6.60 18.62
N LYS A 16 3.10 7.61 18.17
CA LYS A 16 2.54 8.68 17.33
C LYS A 16 2.19 8.14 15.94
N ASN A 17 3.11 7.40 15.31
CA ASN A 17 2.87 6.81 13.99
C ASN A 17 1.65 5.88 13.98
N LYS A 18 1.44 5.12 15.07
CA LYS A 18 0.24 4.30 15.23
C LYS A 18 -1.04 5.14 15.22
N LYS A 19 -1.08 6.25 15.96
CA LYS A 19 -2.25 7.14 16.00
C LYS A 19 -2.51 7.80 14.65
N ASP A 20 -1.46 8.27 13.98
CA ASP A 20 -1.57 8.91 12.68
C ASP A 20 -2.08 7.91 11.62
N ALA A 21 -1.59 6.66 11.65
CA ALA A 21 -2.08 5.59 10.78
C ALA A 21 -3.55 5.22 11.07
N GLN A 22 -3.94 5.09 12.34
CA GLN A 22 -5.34 4.83 12.72
C GLN A 22 -6.25 5.96 12.24
N HIS A 23 -5.86 7.22 12.45
CA HIS A 23 -6.65 8.36 11.98
C HIS A 23 -6.86 8.37 10.47
N HIS A 24 -5.87 7.88 9.70
CA HIS A 24 -6.01 7.76 8.26
C HIS A 24 -6.91 6.57 7.87
N TYR A 25 -6.56 5.34 8.28
CA TYR A 25 -7.18 4.12 7.75
C TYR A 25 -8.49 3.69 8.44
N ASP A 26 -8.81 4.22 9.63
CA ASP A 26 -9.99 3.83 10.43
C ASP A 26 -11.24 4.69 10.13
N LEU A 27 -11.34 5.22 8.91
CA LEU A 27 -12.53 5.96 8.44
C LEU A 27 -13.71 5.02 8.05
N GLY A 28 -13.46 3.71 7.98
CA GLY A 28 -14.45 2.68 7.69
C GLY A 28 -14.56 2.32 6.21
N ASN A 29 -14.98 1.08 5.93
CA ASN A 29 -15.04 0.54 4.57
C ASN A 29 -16.04 1.29 3.69
N ASP A 30 -17.15 1.78 4.25
CA ASP A 30 -18.16 2.54 3.51
C ASP A 30 -17.61 3.84 2.92
N PHE A 31 -16.64 4.47 3.58
CA PHE A 31 -15.99 5.66 3.07
C PHE A 31 -15.04 5.34 1.91
N TYR A 32 -14.25 4.27 2.05
CA TYR A 32 -13.24 3.87 1.07
C TYR A 32 -13.83 3.23 -0.18
N SER A 33 -14.94 2.49 -0.04
CA SER A 33 -15.61 1.82 -1.16
C SER A 33 -16.23 2.78 -2.18
N LEU A 34 -16.40 4.06 -1.81
CA LEU A 34 -16.88 5.09 -2.74
C LEU A 34 -15.92 5.37 -3.91
N TRP A 35 -14.62 5.10 -3.74
CA TRP A 35 -13.60 5.49 -4.72
C TRP A 35 -12.48 4.47 -4.94
N LEU A 36 -12.32 3.48 -4.08
CA LEU A 36 -11.48 2.32 -4.38
C LEU A 36 -12.19 1.35 -5.33
N ASP A 37 -11.40 0.47 -5.97
CA ASP A 37 -11.97 -0.64 -6.72
C ASP A 37 -12.49 -1.74 -5.79
N GLU A 38 -13.15 -2.75 -6.35
CA GLU A 38 -13.74 -3.88 -5.64
C GLU A 38 -12.75 -4.66 -4.76
N SER A 39 -11.44 -4.62 -5.08
CA SER A 39 -10.41 -5.24 -4.25
C SER A 39 -10.05 -4.46 -2.98
N MET A 40 -10.60 -3.25 -2.81
CA MET A 40 -10.25 -2.32 -1.73
C MET A 40 -8.74 -2.05 -1.64
N SER A 41 -8.02 -2.20 -2.76
CA SER A 41 -6.56 -2.11 -2.74
C SER A 41 -6.12 -0.65 -2.69
N TYR A 42 -5.69 -0.20 -1.52
CA TYR A 42 -5.21 1.16 -1.34
C TYR A 42 -3.69 1.26 -1.48
N SER A 43 -3.22 0.98 -2.70
CA SER A 43 -1.82 1.12 -3.10
C SER A 43 -1.74 1.37 -4.61
N CYS A 44 -0.55 1.71 -5.11
CA CYS A 44 -0.35 1.94 -6.54
C CYS A 44 -0.70 0.69 -7.36
N ALA A 45 -1.54 0.87 -8.38
CA ALA A 45 -1.89 -0.18 -9.34
C ALA A 45 -0.80 -0.30 -10.43
N TYR A 46 -0.78 -1.43 -11.14
CA TYR A 46 0.18 -1.68 -12.23
C TYR A 46 -0.54 -1.90 -13.56
N PHE A 47 -0.65 -0.83 -14.35
CA PHE A 47 -1.26 -0.85 -15.67
C PHE A 47 -0.29 -1.43 -16.69
N LYS A 48 -0.55 -2.64 -17.18
CA LYS A 48 0.24 -3.24 -18.27
C LYS A 48 -0.18 -2.70 -19.63
N HIS A 49 -1.46 -2.34 -19.75
CA HIS A 49 -2.02 -1.69 -20.92
C HIS A 49 -2.79 -0.42 -20.52
N PRO A 50 -2.80 0.63 -21.35
CA PRO A 50 -3.58 1.84 -21.08
C PRO A 50 -5.10 1.59 -20.95
N SER A 51 -5.60 0.49 -21.49
CA SER A 51 -7.01 0.11 -21.45
C SER A 51 -7.40 -0.72 -20.22
N ASP A 52 -6.44 -1.04 -19.34
CA ASP A 52 -6.73 -1.83 -18.14
C ASP A 52 -7.68 -1.07 -17.21
N THR A 53 -8.70 -1.75 -16.69
CA THR A 53 -9.49 -1.19 -15.57
C THR A 53 -8.62 -1.08 -14.33
N LEU A 54 -9.00 -0.22 -13.37
CA LEU A 54 -8.28 -0.10 -12.11
C LEU A 54 -8.17 -1.46 -11.39
N HIS A 55 -9.26 -2.22 -11.34
CA HIS A 55 -9.29 -3.55 -10.75
C HIS A 55 -8.29 -4.51 -11.41
N GLN A 56 -8.26 -4.56 -12.75
CA GLN A 56 -7.29 -5.36 -13.50
C GLN A 56 -5.85 -4.92 -13.19
N ALA A 57 -5.59 -3.61 -13.11
CA ALA A 57 -4.28 -3.08 -12.79
C ALA A 57 -3.86 -3.42 -11.34
N GLN A 58 -4.79 -3.50 -10.39
CA GLN A 58 -4.51 -3.95 -9.02
C GLN A 58 -4.14 -5.43 -8.95
N LEU A 59 -4.86 -6.30 -9.67
CA LEU A 59 -4.50 -7.73 -9.78
C LEU A 59 -3.14 -7.92 -10.45
N LYS A 60 -2.89 -7.20 -11.56
CA LYS A 60 -1.59 -7.24 -12.26
C LYS A 60 -0.43 -6.78 -11.40
N LYS A 61 -0.66 -5.86 -10.45
CA LYS A 61 0.35 -5.45 -9.46
C LYS A 61 0.69 -6.59 -8.51
N ILE A 62 -0.30 -7.36 -8.06
CA ILE A 62 -0.07 -8.55 -7.21
C ILE A 62 0.80 -9.55 -7.97
N ASP A 63 0.41 -9.91 -9.20
CA ASP A 63 1.20 -10.82 -10.04
C ASP A 63 2.63 -10.31 -10.28
N HIS A 64 2.76 -9.00 -10.54
CA HIS A 64 4.06 -8.37 -10.77
C HIS A 64 4.98 -8.49 -9.55
N VAL A 65 4.45 -8.28 -8.34
CA VAL A 65 5.23 -8.45 -7.10
C VAL A 65 5.56 -9.92 -6.85
N LEU A 66 4.58 -10.82 -6.95
CA LEU A 66 4.77 -12.25 -6.72
C LEU A 66 5.79 -12.86 -7.69
N SER A 67 5.80 -12.42 -8.96
CA SER A 67 6.78 -12.89 -9.95
C SER A 67 8.24 -12.61 -9.57
N LYS A 68 8.49 -11.54 -8.79
CA LYS A 68 9.84 -11.18 -8.30
C LYS A 68 10.28 -12.01 -7.10
N LEU A 69 9.33 -12.57 -6.35
CA LEU A 69 9.61 -13.37 -5.17
C LEU A 69 10.07 -14.79 -5.50
N GLN A 70 9.79 -15.26 -6.73
CA GLN A 70 10.17 -16.60 -7.22
C GLN A 70 9.77 -17.73 -6.25
N LEU A 71 8.58 -17.62 -5.68
CA LEU A 71 8.08 -18.55 -4.67
C LEU A 71 8.04 -19.98 -5.20
N GLN A 72 8.49 -20.92 -4.38
CA GLN A 72 8.45 -22.34 -4.64
C GLN A 72 7.29 -23.01 -3.87
N SER A 73 6.86 -24.16 -4.36
CA SER A 73 5.82 -24.95 -3.69
C SER A 73 6.25 -25.31 -2.26
N GLY A 74 5.40 -24.99 -1.28
CA GLY A 74 5.65 -25.25 0.14
C GLY A 74 6.25 -24.07 0.92
N GLU A 75 6.64 -22.99 0.25
CA GLU A 75 7.10 -21.77 0.91
C GLU A 75 5.95 -20.96 1.53
N LYS A 76 6.27 -20.19 2.58
CA LYS A 76 5.31 -19.33 3.27
C LYS A 76 5.59 -17.88 2.95
N LEU A 77 4.56 -17.15 2.50
CA LEU A 77 4.63 -15.73 2.25
C LEU A 77 4.05 -14.95 3.43
N LEU A 78 4.83 -14.01 3.97
CA LEU A 78 4.35 -13.00 4.92
C LEU A 78 4.03 -11.72 4.15
N THR A 79 2.80 -11.21 4.28
CA THR A 79 2.39 -9.92 3.73
C THR A 79 1.93 -8.99 4.84
N SER A 80 2.49 -7.78 4.89
CA SER A 80 2.00 -6.70 5.76
C SER A 80 0.80 -5.95 5.15
N ALA A 81 0.40 -6.31 3.93
CA ALA A 81 -0.64 -5.62 3.15
C ALA A 81 -2.05 -6.22 3.35
N ALA A 82 -2.26 -7.02 4.39
CA ALA A 82 -3.54 -7.68 4.68
C ALA A 82 -4.64 -6.74 5.21
N ALA A 83 -4.61 -5.44 4.88
CA ALA A 83 -5.59 -4.47 5.37
C ALA A 83 -7.02 -4.79 4.87
N TRP A 84 -7.15 -5.23 3.62
CA TRP A 84 -8.44 -5.58 3.00
C TRP A 84 -8.36 -6.78 2.05
N ALA A 85 -7.28 -7.57 2.12
CA ALA A 85 -7.11 -8.74 1.26
C ALA A 85 -8.02 -9.89 1.73
N GLY A 86 -9.29 -9.87 1.30
CA GLY A 86 -10.24 -10.99 1.39
C GLY A 86 -10.80 -11.28 2.77
#